data_AF-A0A257B483-F1
#
_entry.id   AF-A0A257B483-F1
#
_cell.length_a   1.000
_cell.length_b   1.000
_cell.length_c   1.000
_cell.angle_alpha   90.00
_cell.angle_beta   90.00
_cell.angle_gamma   90.00
#
_symmetry.space_group_name_H-M   'P 1'
#
loop_
_entity.id
_entity.type
_entity.pdbx_description
1 polymer ?
#
loop_
_entity_poly.entity_id
_entity_poly.type
_entity_poly.pdbx_seq_one_letter_code
_entity_poly.pdbx_strand_id
1 'polypeptide(L)'
;MTEPTSHAPPAPSTAALDWATAEDAYHLVNGLVAQVTAANDLIVLMATLLGESRLKSVVETPQWAQYQAVRRQMERLQADLEKFSATMQRLAADRPDVSADEG
;
A
#
# COMPACT_ATOMS: atom_id res chain seq x y z
N MET A 1 -23.69 -45.75 -20.74
CA MET A 1 -23.12 -44.51 -21.31
C MET A 1 -23.42 -43.40 -20.33
N THR A 2 -22.43 -42.96 -19.58
CA THR A 2 -22.53 -41.84 -18.63
C THR A 2 -22.00 -40.59 -19.31
N GLU A 3 -22.85 -39.59 -19.51
CA GLU A 3 -22.42 -38.27 -20.00
C GLU A 3 -21.57 -37.56 -18.93
N PRO A 4 -20.43 -36.96 -19.29
CA PRO A 4 -19.68 -36.11 -18.39
C PRO A 4 -20.37 -34.73 -18.33
N THR A 5 -21.01 -34.42 -17.20
CA THR A 5 -21.42 -33.04 -16.90
C THR A 5 -20.15 -32.20 -16.76
N SER A 6 -19.84 -31.49 -17.84
CA SER A 6 -18.78 -30.48 -17.91
C SER A 6 -19.09 -29.37 -16.91
N HIS A 7 -18.46 -29.43 -15.75
CA HIS A 7 -18.47 -28.34 -14.78
C HIS A 7 -17.60 -27.22 -15.35
N ALA A 8 -18.22 -26.34 -16.13
CA ALA A 8 -17.60 -25.09 -16.52
C ALA A 8 -17.16 -24.36 -15.23
N PRO A 9 -15.89 -23.93 -15.12
CA PRO A 9 -15.46 -23.16 -13.96
C PRO A 9 -16.34 -21.90 -13.86
N PRO A 10 -16.76 -21.49 -12.64
CA PRO A 10 -17.49 -20.25 -12.48
C PRO A 10 -16.66 -19.12 -13.09
N ALA A 11 -17.29 -18.33 -13.97
CA ALA A 11 -16.68 -17.16 -14.55
C ALA A 11 -16.02 -16.33 -13.42
N PRO A 12 -14.83 -15.74 -13.65
CA PRO A 12 -14.22 -14.86 -12.66
C PRO A 12 -15.23 -13.75 -12.38
N SER A 13 -15.89 -13.83 -11.21
CA SER A 13 -16.69 -12.72 -10.73
C SER A 13 -15.70 -11.58 -10.59
N THR A 14 -15.83 -10.60 -11.48
CA THR A 14 -15.28 -9.26 -11.29
C THR A 14 -15.84 -8.78 -9.96
N ALA A 15 -15.13 -9.10 -8.88
CA ALA A 15 -15.43 -8.60 -7.55
C ALA A 15 -15.44 -7.09 -7.73
N ALA A 16 -16.65 -6.52 -7.67
CA ALA A 16 -16.86 -5.10 -7.77
C ALA A 16 -15.90 -4.48 -6.74
N LEU A 17 -14.95 -3.72 -7.27
CA LEU A 17 -13.79 -3.30 -6.53
C LEU A 17 -14.26 -2.34 -5.44
N ASP A 18 -14.07 -2.73 -4.18
CA ASP A 18 -14.56 -1.95 -3.05
C ASP A 18 -13.66 -0.74 -2.82
N TRP A 19 -14.17 0.43 -3.24
CA TRP A 19 -13.47 1.70 -3.11
C TRP A 19 -13.20 2.05 -1.64
N ALA A 20 -14.09 1.65 -0.71
CA ALA A 20 -13.88 1.88 0.71
C ALA A 20 -12.66 1.11 1.22
N THR A 21 -12.51 -0.16 0.82
CA THR A 21 -11.32 -0.97 1.12
C THR A 21 -10.03 -0.36 0.55
N ALA A 22 -10.07 0.25 -0.63
CA ALA A 22 -8.91 0.91 -1.23
C ALA A 22 -8.49 2.18 -0.47
N GLU A 23 -9.48 3.00 -0.07
CA GLU A 23 -9.28 4.20 0.73
C GLU A 23 -8.72 3.86 2.13
N ASP A 24 -9.27 2.85 2.78
CA ASP A 24 -8.80 2.36 4.08
C ASP A 24 -7.34 1.88 4.01
N ALA A 25 -6.99 1.10 2.98
CA ALA A 25 -5.62 0.63 2.78
C ALA A 25 -4.63 1.79 2.57
N TYR A 26 -5.04 2.82 1.82
CA TYR A 26 -4.24 4.03 1.62
C TYR A 26 -3.99 4.77 2.95
N HIS A 27 -5.04 5.00 3.74
CA HIS A 27 -4.92 5.67 5.04
C HIS A 27 -4.05 4.90 6.03
N LEU A 28 -4.21 3.56 6.09
CA LEU A 28 -3.39 2.70 6.94
C LEU A 28 -1.90 2.83 6.59
N VAL A 29 -1.55 2.70 5.31
CA VAL A 29 -0.16 2.76 4.87
C VAL A 29 0.42 4.15 5.06
N ASN A 30 -0.33 5.22 4.78
CA ASN A 30 0.13 6.58 5.02
C ASN A 30 0.40 6.83 6.52
N GLY A 31 -0.46 6.30 7.39
CA GLY A 31 -0.26 6.33 8.84
C GLY A 31 1.02 5.58 9.27
N LEU A 32 1.28 4.40 8.70
CA LEU A 32 2.49 3.63 8.97
C LEU A 32 3.76 4.34 8.48
N VAL A 33 3.74 4.95 7.30
CA VAL A 33 4.86 5.76 6.78
C VAL A 33 5.14 6.95 7.69
N ALA A 34 4.09 7.64 8.16
CA ALA A 34 4.22 8.75 9.10
C ALA A 34 4.87 8.30 10.42
N GLN A 35 4.47 7.14 10.96
CA GLN A 35 5.07 6.58 12.16
C GLN A 35 6.54 6.22 11.97
N VAL A 36 6.90 5.60 10.84
CA VAL A 36 8.30 5.26 10.54
C VAL A 36 9.14 6.53 10.39
N THR A 37 8.60 7.58 9.74
CA THR A 37 9.28 8.88 9.62
C THR A 37 9.49 9.54 10.99
N ALA A 38 8.47 9.55 11.85
CA ALA A 38 8.59 10.08 13.21
C ALA A 38 9.64 9.32 14.04
N ALA A 39 9.76 8.00 13.86
CA ALA A 39 10.82 7.21 14.47
C ALA A 39 12.21 7.59 13.94
N ASN A 40 12.34 7.93 12.65
CA ASN A 40 13.59 8.43 12.07
C ASN A 40 14.02 9.74 12.74
N ASP A 41 13.06 10.67 12.85
CA ASP A 41 13.29 12.00 13.41
C ASP A 41 13.70 11.91 14.87
N LEU A 42 13.08 11.00 15.63
CA LEU A 42 13.48 10.71 17.00
C LEU A 42 14.92 10.19 17.07
N ILE A 43 15.33 9.32 16.13
CA ILE A 43 16.71 8.81 16.10
C ILE A 43 17.70 9.93 15.76
N VAL A 44 17.36 10.83 14.83
CA VAL A 44 18.16 12.02 14.53
C VAL A 44 18.25 12.95 15.76
N LEU A 45 17.17 13.14 16.49
CA LEU A 45 17.15 13.95 17.71
C LEU A 45 17.95 13.30 18.85
N MET A 46 17.86 11.97 19.00
CA MET A 46 18.72 11.24 19.92
C MET A 46 20.18 11.35 19.50
N ALA A 47 20.48 11.32 18.20
CA ALA A 47 21.83 11.47 17.69
C ALA A 47 22.46 12.81 18.04
N THR A 48 21.71 13.90 17.88
CA THR A 48 22.17 15.26 18.23
C THR A 48 22.38 15.41 19.73
N LEU A 49 21.56 14.75 20.56
CA LEU A 49 21.72 14.74 22.02
C LEU A 49 22.86 13.82 22.51
N LEU A 50 23.11 12.70 21.85
CA LEU A 50 24.12 11.70 22.25
C LEU A 50 25.53 12.01 21.72
N GLY A 51 25.64 12.86 20.70
CA GLY A 51 26.90 13.16 20.02
C GLY A 51 27.30 12.12 18.96
N GLU A 52 28.21 12.54 18.07
CA GLU A 52 28.53 11.85 16.81
C GLU A 52 29.07 10.42 16.97
N SER A 53 29.85 10.15 18.03
CA SER A 53 30.44 8.83 18.29
C SER A 53 29.41 7.76 18.65
N ARG A 54 28.35 8.12 19.38
CA ARG A 54 27.29 7.19 19.76
C ARG A 54 26.30 6.96 18.62
N LEU A 55 26.02 7.99 17.81
CA LEU A 55 25.24 7.84 16.59
C LEU A 55 25.87 6.79 15.66
N LYS A 56 27.19 6.85 15.47
CA LYS A 56 27.92 5.90 14.63
C LYS A 56 27.69 4.45 15.09
N SER A 57 27.75 4.21 16.40
CA SER A 57 27.49 2.86 16.95
C SER A 57 26.07 2.38 16.68
N VAL A 58 25.08 3.28 16.69
CA VAL A 58 23.66 2.95 16.45
C VAL A 58 23.42 2.61 14.98
N VAL A 59 23.97 3.39 14.04
CA VAL A 59 23.77 3.15 12.60
C VAL A 59 24.52 1.92 12.07
N GLU A 60 25.53 1.45 12.80
CA GLU A 60 26.26 0.21 12.52
C GLU A 60 25.52 -1.05 13.03
N THR A 61 24.43 -0.88 13.79
CA THR A 61 23.67 -2.02 14.32
C THR A 61 22.83 -2.75 13.26
N PRO A 62 22.64 -4.08 13.41
CA PRO A 62 21.70 -4.84 12.59
C PRO A 62 20.26 -4.31 12.63
N GLN A 63 19.83 -3.79 13.80
CA GLN A 63 18.50 -3.23 14.01
C GLN A 63 18.26 -1.99 13.14
N TRP A 64 19.28 -1.14 13.00
CA TRP A 64 19.21 0.02 12.10
C TRP A 64 19.05 -0.39 10.63
N ALA A 65 19.77 -1.43 10.19
CA ALA A 65 19.62 -1.95 8.83
C ALA A 65 18.21 -2.50 8.58
N GLN A 66 17.61 -3.19 9.56
CA GLN A 66 16.23 -3.67 9.48
C GLN A 66 15.23 -2.52 9.42
N TYR A 67 15.38 -1.51 10.27
CA TYR A 67 14.55 -0.30 10.26
C TYR A 67 14.57 0.39 8.89
N GLN A 68 15.76 0.57 8.31
CA GLN A 68 15.91 1.19 6.98
C GLN A 68 15.33 0.31 5.86
N ALA A 69 15.32 -1.01 6.00
CA ALA A 69 14.66 -1.91 5.05
C ALA A 69 13.13 -1.77 5.12
N VAL A 70 12.56 -1.75 6.33
CA VAL A 70 11.12 -1.54 6.57
C VAL A 70 10.68 -0.18 6.04
N ARG A 71 11.44 0.89 6.32
CA ARG A 71 11.14 2.23 5.80
C ARG A 71 11.02 2.26 4.29
N ARG A 72 12.02 1.73 3.58
CA ARG A 72 12.00 1.65 2.10
C ARG A 72 10.87 0.78 1.57
N GLN A 73 10.48 -0.28 2.30
CA GLN A 73 9.35 -1.11 1.90
C GLN A 73 8.02 -0.34 2.03
N MET A 74 7.85 0.43 3.10
CA MET A 74 6.65 1.26 3.31
C MET A 74 6.54 2.40 2.29
N GLU A 75 7.66 3.08 1.99
CA GLU A 75 7.72 4.11 0.93
C GLU A 75 7.28 3.54 -0.44
N ARG A 76 7.73 2.31 -0.77
CA ARG A 76 7.31 1.63 -2.01
C ARG A 76 5.82 1.27 -1.98
N LEU A 77 5.34 0.73 -0.87
CA LEU A 77 3.94 0.34 -0.72
C LEU A 77 3.00 1.53 -0.87
N GLN A 78 3.38 2.70 -0.34
CA GLN A 78 2.66 3.95 -0.55
C GLN A 78 2.58 4.31 -2.04
N ALA A 79 3.71 4.30 -2.75
CA ALA A 79 3.74 4.64 -4.17
C ALA A 79 2.91 3.66 -5.03
N ASP A 80 2.87 2.38 -4.68
CA ASP A 80 2.06 1.38 -5.37
C ASP A 80 0.56 1.58 -5.09
N LEU A 81 0.19 1.94 -3.86
CA LEU A 81 -1.19 2.28 -3.51
C LEU A 81 -1.68 3.57 -4.19
N GLU A 82 -0.82 4.59 -4.33
CA GLU A 82 -1.16 5.81 -5.06
C GLU A 82 -1.46 5.51 -6.54
N LYS A 83 -0.63 4.69 -7.19
CA LYS A 83 -0.87 4.25 -8.57
C LYS A 83 -2.15 3.42 -8.70
N PHE A 84 -2.40 2.53 -7.74
CA PHE A 84 -3.60 1.72 -7.69
C PHE A 84 -4.85 2.62 -7.58
N SER A 85 -4.86 3.55 -6.61
CA SER A 85 -5.95 4.52 -6.43
C SER A 85 -6.18 5.36 -7.69
N ALA A 86 -5.12 5.88 -8.32
CA ALA A 86 -5.25 6.66 -9.56
C ALA A 86 -5.83 5.83 -10.73
N THR A 87 -5.37 4.57 -10.88
CA THR A 87 -5.91 3.64 -11.89
C THR A 87 -7.39 3.37 -11.65
N MET A 88 -7.77 3.24 -10.39
CA MET A 88 -9.14 3.00 -9.97
C MET A 88 -10.08 4.17 -10.23
N GLN A 89 -9.66 5.39 -9.92
CA GLN A 89 -10.42 6.60 -10.24
C GLN A 89 -10.67 6.71 -11.74
N ARG A 90 -9.66 6.39 -12.55
CA ARG A 90 -9.79 6.38 -14.01
C ARG A 90 -10.80 5.34 -14.49
N LEU A 91 -10.73 4.11 -13.99
CA LEU A 91 -11.68 3.05 -14.36
C LEU A 91 -13.12 3.37 -13.91
N ALA A 92 -13.29 4.05 -12.77
CA ALA A 92 -14.59 4.51 -12.31
C ALA A 92 -15.16 5.63 -13.19
N ALA A 93 -14.32 6.55 -13.64
CA ALA A 93 -14.71 7.64 -14.54
C ALA A 93 -15.01 7.17 -15.97
N ASP A 94 -14.31 6.14 -16.44
CA ASP A 94 -14.51 5.55 -17.77
C ASP A 94 -15.72 4.59 -17.83
N ARG A 95 -16.47 4.41 -16.73
CA ARG A 95 -17.69 3.59 -16.73
C ARG A 95 -18.76 4.30 -17.57
N PRO A 96 -19.16 3.76 -18.74
CA PRO A 96 -20.21 4.38 -19.53
C PRO A 96 -21.53 4.33 -18.75
N ASP A 97 -22.22 5.47 -18.72
CA ASP A 97 -23.58 5.58 -18.22
C ASP A 97 -24.51 4.76 -19.14
N VAL A 98 -24.74 3.50 -18.80
CA VAL A 98 -25.75 2.65 -19.45
C VAL A 98 -27.11 3.08 -18.91
N SER A 99 -27.53 4.28 -19.27
CA SER A 99 -28.86 4.84 -18.96
C SER A 99 -29.25 5.85 -20.05
N ALA A 100 -29.24 5.42 -21.30
CA ALA A 100 -29.80 6.21 -22.40
C ALA A 100 -30.25 5.34 -23.59
N ASP A 101 -30.94 4.22 -23.34
CA ASP A 101 -31.77 3.60 -24.39
C ASP A 101 -32.74 2.54 -23.81
N GLU A 102 -33.87 2.96 -23.26
CA GLU A 102 -35.13 2.20 -23.35
C GLU A 102 -36.25 3.25 -23.55
N GLY A 103 -36.43 3.64 -24.82
CA GLY A 103 -37.57 4.41 -25.30
C GLY A 103 -38.71 3.52 -25.78
#